data_AF-A0AAQ3TSV0-F1
#
_entry.id   AF-A0AAQ3TSV0-F1
#
_cell.length_a   1.000
_cell.length_b   1.000
_cell.length_c   1.000
_cell.angle_alpha   90.00
_cell.angle_beta   90.00
_cell.angle_gamma   90.00
#
_symmetry.space_group_name_H-M   'P 1'
#
loop_
_entity.id
_entity.type
_entity.pdbx_description
1 polymer ?
#
loop_
_entity_poly.entity_id
_entity_poly.type
_entity_poly.pdbx_seq_one_letter_code
_entity_poly.pdbx_strand_id
1 'polypeptide(L)' 'MSVLEYVQTFIRLSQYSLEDIDTDSHRAARLLGGFDPTLLTHLGRRYDSFAQLVDVAIDMEHHVAEPPCLT' A
#
# COMPACT_ATOMS: atom_id res chain seq x y z
N MET A 1 7.51 11.17 2.78
CA MET A 1 6.50 10.37 3.47
C MET A 1 6.76 8.95 3.05
N SER A 2 7.00 8.06 4.01
CA SER A 2 7.18 6.65 3.74
C SER A 2 5.86 5.97 3.39
N VAL A 3 5.90 4.82 2.73
CA VAL A 3 4.75 3.95 2.49
C VAL A 3 4.10 3.58 3.82
N LEU A 4 4.90 3.27 4.84
CA LEU A 4 4.40 2.99 6.19
C LEU A 4 3.62 4.19 6.79
N GLU A 5 4.20 5.40 6.73
CA GLU A 5 3.55 6.62 7.25
C GLU A 5 2.25 6.91 6.49
N TYR A 6 2.25 6.72 5.17
CA TYR A 6 1.08 6.89 4.34
C TYR A 6 -0.02 5.89 4.69
N VAL A 7 0.30 4.60 4.81
CA VAL A 7 -0.65 3.54 5.16
C VAL A 7 -1.26 3.78 6.55
N GLN A 8 -0.44 4.15 7.54
CA GLN A 8 -0.94 4.46 8.89
C GLN A 8 -1.90 5.65 8.87
N THR A 9 -1.56 6.69 8.12
CA THR A 9 -2.42 7.87 7.94
C THR A 9 -3.72 7.50 7.24
N PHE A 10 -3.65 6.70 6.18
CA PHE A 10 -4.81 6.20 5.45
C PHE A 10 -5.73 5.41 6.37
N ILE A 11 -5.22 4.44 7.14
CA ILE A 11 -6.02 3.61 8.06
C ILE A 11 -6.72 4.48 9.11
N ARG A 12 -6.01 5.47 9.68
CA ARG A 12 -6.59 6.39 10.66
C ARG A 12 -7.73 7.21 10.07
N LEU A 13 -7.54 7.78 8.88
CA LEU A 13 -8.55 8.61 8.22
C LEU A 13 -9.74 7.79 7.71
N SER A 14 -9.48 6.56 7.28
CA SER A 14 -10.48 5.59 6.82
C SER A 14 -11.60 5.37 7.86
N GLN A 15 -11.28 5.43 9.15
CA GLN A 15 -12.27 5.26 10.23
C GLN A 15 -13.43 6.26 10.18
N TYR A 16 -13.25 7.40 9.50
CA TYR A 16 -14.26 8.44 9.37
C TYR A 16 -15.13 8.36 8.11
N SER A 17 -14.85 7.43 7.18
CA SER A 17 -15.65 7.24 5.97
C SER A 17 -15.93 5.77 5.71
N LEU A 18 -16.65 5.12 6.63
CA LEU A 18 -16.97 3.69 6.57
C LEU A 18 -17.70 3.28 5.28
N GLU A 19 -18.52 4.18 4.70
CA GLU A 19 -19.25 3.92 3.45
C GLU A 19 -18.32 3.84 2.22
N ASP A 20 -17.22 4.59 2.21
CA ASP A 20 -16.24 4.58 1.11
C ASP A 20 -15.29 3.38 1.12
N ILE A 21 -15.27 2.62 2.22
CA ILE A 21 -14.28 1.57 2.50
C ILE A 21 -14.90 0.26 3.00
N ASP A 22 -16.21 0.08 2.81
CA ASP A 22 -16.94 -1.02 3.46
C ASP A 22 -16.46 -2.42 3.05
N THR A 23 -15.77 -2.53 1.91
CA THR A 23 -15.12 -3.74 1.43
C THR A 23 -13.61 -3.58 1.33
N ASP A 24 -12.90 -4.70 1.48
CA ASP A 24 -11.47 -4.80 1.22
C ASP A 24 -11.10 -4.33 -0.20
N SER A 25 -11.96 -4.59 -1.18
CA SER A 25 -11.79 -4.14 -2.57
C SER A 25 -11.80 -2.62 -2.68
N HIS A 26 -12.75 -1.94 -2.02
CA HIS A 26 -12.82 -0.49 -1.99
C HIS A 26 -11.63 0.13 -1.25
N ARG A 27 -11.24 -0.46 -0.11
CA ARG A 27 -10.04 -0.04 0.66
C ARG A 27 -8.78 -0.14 -0.17
N ALA A 28 -8.60 -1.27 -0.85
CA ALA A 28 -7.46 -1.49 -1.73
C ALA A 28 -7.43 -0.47 -2.88
N ALA A 29 -8.56 -0.25 -3.55
CA ALA A 29 -8.63 0.72 -4.65
C ALA A 29 -8.28 2.15 -4.20
N ARG A 30 -8.78 2.57 -3.04
CA ARG A 30 -8.49 3.89 -2.47
C ARG A 30 -7.04 4.04 -2.03
N LEU A 31 -6.47 3.01 -1.38
CA LEU A 31 -5.06 3.00 -0.96
C LEU A 31 -4.12 3.06 -2.17
N LEU A 32 -4.35 2.20 -3.17
CA LEU A 32 -3.57 2.16 -4.41
C LEU A 32 -3.65 3.50 -5.17
N GLY A 33 -4.81 4.17 -5.15
CA GLY A 33 -4.98 5.47 -5.80
C GLY A 33 -4.08 6.59 -5.28
N GLY A 34 -3.51 6.45 -4.08
CA GLY A 34 -2.54 7.41 -3.53
C GLY A 34 -1.08 6.96 -3.59
N PHE A 35 -0.79 5.76 -4.11
CA PHE A 35 0.58 5.31 -4.32
C PHE A 35 1.20 5.93 -5.58
N ASP A 36 2.53 6.04 -5.55
CA ASP A 36 3.32 6.44 -6.71
C ASP A 36 3.19 5.38 -7.83
N PRO A 37 3.12 5.78 -9.12
CA PRO A 37 3.04 4.85 -10.25
C PRO A 37 4.15 3.78 -10.30
N THR A 38 5.34 4.10 -9.81
CA THR A 38 6.47 3.15 -9.71
C THR A 38 6.11 2.04 -8.74
N LEU A 39 5.62 2.40 -7.56
CA LEU A 39 5.18 1.44 -6.53
C LEU A 39 3.99 0.60 -7.03
N LEU A 40 3.06 1.22 -7.76
CA LEU A 40 1.92 0.52 -8.38
C LEU A 40 2.34 -0.54 -9.39
N THR A 41 3.38 -0.25 -10.20
CA THR A 41 3.91 -1.21 -11.17
C THR A 41 4.49 -2.45 -10.48
N HIS A 42 5.09 -2.26 -9.30
CA HIS A 42 5.64 -3.34 -8.49
C HIS A 42 4.55 -4.11 -7.71
N LEU A 43 3.50 -3.41 -7.26
CA LEU A 43 2.33 -3.99 -6.59
C LEU A 43 1.35 -4.70 -7.54
N GLY A 44 1.65 -4.80 -8.83
CA GLY A 44 0.84 -5.49 -9.84
C GLY A 44 0.62 -7.00 -9.61
N ARG A 45 1.10 -7.56 -8.48
CA ARG A 45 0.78 -8.92 -8.05
C ARG A 45 -0.53 -8.93 -7.27
N ARG A 46 -1.38 -9.91 -7.60
CA ARG A 46 -2.65 -10.17 -6.91
C ARG A 46 -2.41 -10.31 -5.41
N TYR A 47 -3.05 -9.45 -4.64
CA TYR A 47 -3.23 -9.58 -3.20
C TYR A 47 -4.62 -10.20 -2.95
N ASP A 48 -4.69 -11.16 -2.05
CA ASP A 48 -5.88 -11.90 -1.66
C ASP A 48 -6.68 -11.17 -0.56
N SER A 49 -6.07 -10.18 0.10
CA SER A 49 -6.70 -9.37 1.16
C SER A 49 -6.08 -7.97 1.27
N PHE A 50 -6.78 -7.04 1.92
CA PHE A 50 -6.23 -5.71 2.19
C PHE A 50 -4.98 -5.77 3.09
N ALA A 51 -4.94 -6.68 4.05
CA ALA A 51 -3.79 -6.85 4.94
C ALA A 51 -2.53 -7.28 4.15
N GLN A 52 -2.68 -8.25 3.25
CA GLN A 52 -1.57 -8.70 2.41
C GLN A 52 -1.07 -7.58 1.48
N LEU A 53 -1.96 -6.74 0.95
CA LEU A 53 -1.57 -5.56 0.17
C LEU A 53 -0.70 -4.60 1.00
N VAL A 54 -1.10 -4.32 2.25
CA VAL A 54 -0.35 -3.45 3.15
C VAL A 54 1.04 -4.03 3.45
N ASP A 55 1.11 -5.31 3.78
CA ASP A 55 2.36 -5.99 4.11
C ASP A 55 3.35 -5.92 2.92
N VAL A 56 2.87 -6.22 1.70
CA VAL A 56 3.70 -6.16 0.48
C VAL A 56 4.16 -4.73 0.19
N ALA A 57 3.29 -3.74 0.37
CA ALA A 57 3.65 -2.34 0.14
C ALA A 57 4.76 -1.85 1.10
N ILE A 58 4.69 -2.24 2.38
CA ILE A 58 5.71 -1.90 3.39
C ILE A 58 7.02 -2.66 3.14
N ASP A 59 6.94 -3.95 2.80
CA ASP A 59 8.11 -4.78 2.48
C ASP A 59 8.89 -4.22 1.27
N MET A 60 8.15 -3.78 0.23
CA MET A 60 8.75 -3.17 -0.95
C MET A 60 9.45 -1.85 -0.66
N GLU A 61 8.93 -1.02 0.25
CA GLU A 61 9.63 0.20 0.65
C GLU A 61 11.02 -0.11 1.25
N HIS A 62 11.13 -1.16 2.04
CA HIS A 62 12.42 -1.60 2.59
C HIS A 62 13.35 -2.17 1.51
N HIS A 63 12.81 -2.89 0.53
CA HIS A 63 13.62 -3.49 -0.55
C HIS A 63 14.02 -2.52 -1.67
N VAL A 64 13.19 -1.51 -1.97
CA VAL A 64 13.54 -0.45 -2.94
C VAL A 64 14.61 0.49 -2.37
N ALA A 65 14.70 0.60 -1.04
CA ALA A 65 15.72 1.40 -0.37
C ALA A 65 17.12 0.76 -0.37
N GLU A 66 17.23 -0.55 -0.62
CA GLU A 66 18.52 -1.22 -0.76
C GLU A 66 18.98 -1.20 -2.23
N PRO A 67 20.07 -0.50 -2.59
CA PRO A 67 20.64 -0.65 -3.92
C PRO A 67 21.11 -2.09 -4.10
N PRO A 68 21.01 -2.69 -5.31
CA PRO A 68 21.56 -4.01 -5.54
C PRO A 68 23.05 -3.97 -5.21
N CYS A 69 23.47 -4.76 -4.22
CA CYS A 69 24.87 -5.00 -3.94
C CYS A 69 25.49 -5.62 -5.21
N LEU A 70 26.18 -4.78 -5.99
CA LEU A 70 27.03 -5.22 -7.10
C LEU A 70 28.10 -6.16 -6.52
N THR A 71 27.92 -7.47 -6.77
CA THR A 71 28.94 -8.50 -6.54
C THR A 71 29.43 -8.99 -7.90
#